data_AF-A0A1V5JPJ6-F1
#
_entry.id   AF-A0A1V5JPJ6-F1
#
_cell.length_a   1.000
_cell.length_b   1.000
_cell.length_c   1.000
_cell.angle_alpha   90.00
_cell.angle_beta   90.00
_cell.angle_gamma   90.00
#
_symmetry.space_group_name_H-M   'P 1'
#
loop_
_entity.id
_entity.type
_entity.pdbx_description
1 polymer ?
#
loop_
_entity_poly.entity_id
_entity_poly.type
_entity_poly.pdbx_seq_one_letter_code
_entity_poly.pdbx_strand_id
1 'polypeptide(L)'
;MSSVARIRVAFPDLDRGFYQLLKERIKEKGFSDQRLTDAVNHVIDTCPYPTPTLANFLSFDKRVKLITYQELCTLIGKGEATMDAYERMRINGKVFFVRKDEKRLYNLPNEL
;
A
#
# COMPACT_ATOMS: atom_id res chain seq x y z
N MET A 1 -3.89 16.81 -5.57
CA MET A 1 -4.71 16.55 -6.76
C MET A 1 -5.26 15.14 -6.68
N SER A 2 -6.58 14.96 -6.77
CA SER A 2 -7.25 13.67 -6.56
C SER A 2 -6.76 12.63 -7.58
N SER A 3 -6.29 11.47 -7.10
CA SER A 3 -5.68 10.39 -7.88
C SER A 3 -6.56 9.91 -9.05
N VAL A 4 -7.88 10.08 -8.92
CA VAL A 4 -8.88 9.78 -9.97
C VAL A 4 -8.71 10.65 -11.21
N ALA A 5 -8.26 11.91 -11.06
CA ALA A 5 -8.03 12.80 -12.20
C ALA A 5 -6.85 12.33 -13.07
N ARG A 6 -5.84 11.68 -12.48
CA ARG A 6 -4.71 11.12 -13.23
C ARG A 6 -5.11 9.92 -14.08
N ILE A 7 -5.99 9.06 -13.58
CA ILE A 7 -6.53 7.92 -14.33
C ILE A 7 -7.30 8.39 -15.56
N ARG A 8 -8.10 9.47 -15.43
CA ARG A 8 -8.83 10.07 -16.58
C ARG A 8 -7.93 10.61 -17.67
N VAL A 9 -6.73 11.08 -17.33
CA VAL A 9 -5.74 11.57 -18.30
C VAL A 9 -4.98 10.42 -18.93
N ALA A 10 -4.57 9.43 -18.13
CA ALA A 10 -3.80 8.28 -18.62
C ALA A 10 -4.65 7.31 -19.47
N PHE A 11 -5.95 7.21 -19.20
CA PHE A 11 -6.86 6.29 -19.88
C PHE A 11 -8.18 7.00 -20.23
N PRO A 12 -8.22 7.75 -21.34
CA PRO A 12 -9.38 8.56 -21.74
C PRO A 12 -10.60 7.72 -22.17
N ASP A 13 -10.39 6.48 -22.61
CA ASP A 13 -11.45 5.57 -23.10
C ASP A 13 -12.13 4.73 -22.02
N LEU A 14 -11.79 4.93 -20.74
CA LEU A 14 -12.44 4.20 -19.65
C LEU A 14 -13.86 4.73 -19.39
N ASP A 15 -14.82 3.81 -19.27
CA ASP A 15 -16.22 4.14 -19.03
C ASP A 15 -16.43 4.83 -17.66
N ARG A 16 -17.44 5.69 -17.55
CA ARG A 16 -17.79 6.38 -16.29
C ARG A 16 -18.11 5.39 -15.17
N GLY A 17 -18.72 4.25 -15.50
CA GLY A 17 -19.00 3.18 -14.54
C GLY A 17 -17.74 2.60 -13.90
N PHE A 18 -16.61 2.58 -14.62
CA PHE A 18 -15.33 2.10 -14.11
C PHE A 18 -14.85 2.93 -12.92
N TYR A 19 -14.92 4.25 -13.01
CA TYR A 19 -14.47 5.16 -11.94
C TYR A 19 -15.37 5.08 -10.70
N GLN A 20 -16.67 4.90 -10.91
CA GLN A 20 -17.64 4.72 -9.82
C GLN A 20 -17.32 3.43 -9.04
N LEU A 21 -17.15 2.32 -9.76
CA LEU A 21 -16.83 1.03 -9.17
C LEU A 21 -15.46 1.05 -8.49
N LEU A 22 -14.47 1.71 -9.11
CA LEU A 22 -13.14 1.87 -8.53
C LEU A 22 -13.21 2.63 -7.20
N LYS A 23 -13.96 3.75 -7.14
CA LYS A 23 -14.17 4.51 -5.89
C LYS A 23 -14.82 3.65 -4.80
N GLU A 24 -15.86 2.89 -5.14
CA GLU A 24 -16.54 2.00 -4.19
C GLU A 24 -15.58 0.93 -3.67
N ARG A 25 -14.83 0.26 -4.55
CA ARG A 25 -13.88 -0.79 -4.17
C ARG A 25 -12.68 -0.28 -3.36
N ILE A 26 -12.18 0.91 -3.65
CA ILE A 26 -11.13 1.59 -2.86
C ILE A 26 -11.63 1.85 -1.44
N LYS A 27 -12.89 2.32 -1.31
CA LYS A 27 -13.51 2.59 -0.02
C LYS A 27 -13.76 1.30 0.76
N GLU A 28 -14.27 0.25 0.12
CA GLU A 28 -14.45 -1.08 0.74
C GLU A 28 -13.13 -1.70 1.20
N LYS A 29 -12.05 -1.54 0.41
CA LYS A 29 -10.71 -2.04 0.77
C LYS A 29 -9.94 -1.14 1.75
N GLY A 30 -10.51 0.00 2.16
CA GLY A 30 -9.85 0.93 3.10
C GLY A 30 -8.53 1.51 2.58
N PHE A 31 -8.41 1.78 1.28
CA PHE A 31 -7.20 2.39 0.73
C PHE A 31 -7.02 3.81 1.28
N SER A 32 -5.80 4.13 1.73
CA SER A 32 -5.40 5.52 2.01
C SER A 32 -5.16 6.30 0.71
N ASP A 33 -5.28 7.63 0.74
CA ASP A 33 -5.05 8.50 -0.42
C ASP A 33 -3.66 8.32 -1.03
N GLN A 34 -2.65 8.07 -0.18
CA GLN A 34 -1.28 7.78 -0.59
C GLN A 34 -1.21 6.44 -1.35
N ARG A 35 -1.82 5.38 -0.78
CA ARG A 35 -1.86 4.04 -1.37
C ARG A 35 -2.59 4.05 -2.72
N LEU A 36 -3.67 4.81 -2.82
CA LEU A 36 -4.39 4.99 -4.07
C LEU A 36 -3.50 5.65 -5.12
N THR A 37 -2.79 6.72 -4.75
CA THR A 37 -1.90 7.43 -5.68
C THR A 37 -0.77 6.52 -6.17
N ASP A 38 -0.17 5.73 -5.28
CA ASP A 38 0.87 4.77 -5.63
C ASP A 38 0.34 3.65 -6.53
N ALA A 39 -0.83 3.10 -6.23
CA ALA A 39 -1.46 2.07 -7.05
C ALA A 39 -1.75 2.59 -8.46
N VAL A 40 -2.25 3.82 -8.57
CA VAL A 40 -2.51 4.47 -9.86
C VAL A 40 -1.23 4.68 -10.64
N ASN A 41 -0.18 5.22 -10.02
CA ASN A 41 1.11 5.43 -10.70
C ASN A 41 1.69 4.09 -11.17
N HIS A 42 1.67 3.06 -10.32
CA HIS A 42 2.16 1.73 -10.69
C HIS A 42 1.41 1.14 -11.88
N VAL A 43 0.07 1.24 -11.89
CA VAL A 43 -0.73 0.77 -13.04
C VAL A 43 -0.44 1.61 -14.28
N ILE A 44 -0.25 2.92 -14.18
CA ILE A 44 0.17 3.74 -15.33
C ILE A 44 1.51 3.26 -15.90
N ASP A 45 2.47 2.95 -15.03
CA ASP A 45 3.82 2.55 -15.43
C ASP A 45 3.89 1.10 -15.96
N THR A 46 2.99 0.22 -15.52
CA THR A 46 3.07 -1.23 -15.78
C THR A 46 1.91 -1.82 -16.58
N CYS A 47 0.87 -1.02 -16.92
CA CYS A 47 -0.31 -1.55 -17.57
C CYS A 47 0.06 -2.24 -18.89
N PRO A 48 -0.25 -3.54 -19.06
CA PRO A 48 -0.17 -4.17 -20.37
C PRO A 48 -1.24 -3.54 -21.26
N TYR A 49 -0.81 -3.01 -22.41
CA TYR A 49 -1.70 -2.47 -23.43
C TYR A 49 -2.72 -3.56 -23.85
N PRO A 50 -4.02 -3.23 -24.06
CA PRO A 50 -4.56 -1.90 -24.32
C PRO A 50 -5.37 -1.25 -23.19
N THR A 51 -5.81 -1.97 -22.15
CA THR A 51 -6.65 -1.39 -21.09
C THR A 51 -6.40 -2.04 -19.72
N PRO A 52 -6.18 -1.25 -18.66
CA PRO A 52 -6.05 -1.78 -17.30
C PRO A 52 -7.40 -2.26 -16.77
N THR A 53 -7.39 -3.35 -16.02
CA THR A 53 -8.58 -3.83 -15.30
C THR A 53 -8.63 -3.28 -13.88
N LEU A 54 -9.80 -3.27 -13.24
CA LEU A 54 -9.95 -2.93 -11.82
C LEU A 54 -9.04 -3.79 -10.93
N ALA A 55 -8.83 -5.05 -11.32
CA ALA A 55 -7.94 -5.95 -10.64
C ALA A 55 -6.52 -5.37 -10.56
N ASN A 56 -6.00 -4.73 -11.61
CA ASN A 56 -4.65 -4.14 -11.59
C ASN A 56 -4.51 -3.01 -10.54
N PHE A 57 -5.57 -2.23 -10.33
CA PHE A 57 -5.58 -1.20 -9.30
C PHE A 57 -5.79 -1.79 -7.89
N LEU A 58 -6.61 -2.83 -7.76
CA LEU A 58 -7.02 -3.41 -6.48
C LEU A 58 -6.11 -4.54 -5.99
N SER A 59 -5.35 -5.17 -6.88
CA SER A 59 -4.34 -6.20 -6.60
C SER A 59 -3.03 -5.60 -6.12
N PHE A 60 -2.92 -4.27 -6.11
CA PHE A 60 -1.80 -3.55 -5.54
C PHE A 60 -1.74 -3.80 -4.03
N ASP A 61 -1.08 -4.90 -3.70
CA ASP A 61 -0.88 -5.40 -2.36
C ASP A 61 0.58 -5.14 -2.00
N LYS A 62 0.81 -4.00 -1.33
CA LYS A 62 2.14 -3.66 -0.83
C LYS A 62 2.38 -4.49 0.43
N ARG A 63 3.30 -5.45 0.32
CA ARG A 63 3.76 -6.29 1.44
C ARG A 63 4.66 -5.45 2.34
N VAL A 64 4.23 -5.20 3.57
CA VAL A 64 5.09 -4.61 4.59
C VAL A 64 5.86 -5.73 5.27
N LYS A 65 7.18 -5.56 5.40
CA LYS A 65 8.03 -6.58 6.01
C LYS A 65 7.89 -6.50 7.54
N LEU A 66 7.05 -7.38 8.08
CA LEU A 66 6.92 -7.57 9.50
C LEU A 66 8.07 -8.46 9.98
N ILE A 67 8.81 -7.98 10.97
CA ILE A 67 9.91 -8.74 11.56
C ILE A 67 9.61 -9.06 13.01
N THR A 68 10.05 -10.21 13.46
CA THR A 68 10.00 -10.63 14.86
C THR A 68 11.10 -9.94 15.67
N TYR A 69 10.98 -10.01 17.00
CA TYR A 69 12.02 -9.47 17.88
C TYR A 69 13.41 -10.07 17.60
N GLN A 70 13.47 -11.37 17.33
CA GLN A 70 14.73 -12.07 17.06
C GLN A 70 15.38 -11.61 15.73
N GLU A 71 14.56 -11.40 14.70
CA GLU A 71 15.02 -10.83 13.42
C GLU A 71 15.48 -9.38 13.60
N LEU A 72 14.78 -8.58 14.41
CA LEU A 72 15.20 -7.21 14.72
C LEU A 72 16.56 -7.20 15.44
N CYS A 73 16.77 -8.05 16.45
CA CYS A 73 18.07 -8.19 17.11
C CYS A 73 19.18 -8.60 16.13
N THR A 74 18.85 -9.47 15.17
CA THR A 74 19.81 -9.89 14.12
C THR A 74 20.18 -8.72 13.21
N LEU A 75 19.21 -7.88 12.81
CA LEU A 75 19.47 -6.70 11.98
C LEU A 75 20.25 -5.62 12.73
N ILE A 76 19.96 -5.42 14.02
CA ILE A 76 20.72 -4.51 14.90
C ILE A 76 22.16 -5.03 15.06
N GLY A 77 22.34 -6.33 15.27
CA GLY A 77 23.67 -6.95 15.38
C GLY A 77 24.51 -6.83 14.10
N LYS A 78 23.86 -6.70 12.94
CA LYS A 78 24.52 -6.43 11.64
C LYS A 78 24.77 -4.94 11.38
N GLY A 79 24.26 -4.03 12.21
CA GLY A 79 24.32 -2.59 11.98
C GLY A 79 23.38 -2.08 10.89
N GLU A 80 22.44 -2.90 10.41
CA GLU A 80 21.50 -2.55 9.33
C GLU A 80 20.21 -1.89 9.86
N ALA A 81 19.98 -1.94 11.18
CA ALA A 81 18.78 -1.42 11.81
C ALA A 81 19.08 -0.80 13.19
N THR A 82 18.26 0.18 13.59
CA THR A 82 18.24 0.72 14.95
C THR A 82 16.88 0.43 15.58
N MET A 83 16.85 0.05 16.87
CA MET A 83 15.60 -0.26 17.56
C MET A 83 14.58 0.91 17.50
N ASP A 84 15.06 2.15 17.54
CA ASP A 84 14.20 3.34 17.46
C ASP A 84 13.55 3.53 16.08
N ALA A 85 14.08 2.94 15.01
CA ALA A 85 13.46 3.02 13.69
C ALA A 85 12.21 2.12 13.56
N TYR A 86 11.94 1.28 14.56
CA TYR A 86 10.86 0.30 14.54
C TYR A 86 9.79 0.59 15.58
N GLU A 87 8.57 0.18 15.25
CA GLU A 87 7.41 0.28 16.12
C GLU A 87 6.74 -1.08 16.25
N ARG A 88 6.18 -1.34 17.43
CA ARG A 88 5.47 -2.59 17.70
C ARG A 88 4.09 -2.55 17.06
N MET A 89 3.71 -3.68 16.49
CA MET A 89 2.40 -3.94 15.90
C MET A 89 1.93 -5.32 16.36
N ARG A 90 0.66 -5.43 16.76
CA ARG A 90 0.06 -6.71 17.11
C ARG A 90 -0.76 -7.22 15.92
N ILE A 91 -0.53 -8.46 15.54
CA ILE A 91 -1.32 -9.14 14.52
C ILE A 91 -1.75 -10.48 15.11
N ASN A 92 -3.06 -10.71 15.24
CA ASN A 92 -3.61 -11.96 15.78
C ASN A 92 -2.97 -12.38 17.12
N GLY A 93 -2.75 -11.43 18.03
CA GLY A 93 -2.15 -11.68 19.35
C GLY A 93 -0.63 -11.92 19.36
N LYS A 94 0.04 -11.90 18.20
CA LYS A 94 1.51 -11.96 18.10
C LYS A 94 2.09 -10.57 17.88
N VAL A 95 3.23 -10.29 18.53
CA VAL A 95 3.92 -9.00 18.43
C VAL A 95 4.93 -9.06 17.28
N PHE A 96 4.78 -8.16 16.33
CA PHE A 96 5.71 -7.90 15.24
C PHE A 96 6.26 -6.47 15.35
N PHE A 97 7.37 -6.23 14.67
CA PHE A 97 8.00 -4.93 14.54
C PHE A 97 7.95 -4.50 13.08
N VAL A 98 7.55 -3.25 12.86
CA VAL A 98 7.46 -2.61 11.54
C VAL A 98 8.25 -1.32 11.58
N ARG A 99 8.87 -0.90 10.46
CA ARG A 99 9.54 0.40 10.42
C ARG A 99 8.54 1.53 10.62
N LYS A 100 8.90 2.53 11.43
CA LYS A 100 8.08 3.74 11.66
C LYS A 100 7.74 4.45 10.35
N ASP A 101 8.71 4.52 9.42
CA ASP A 101 8.52 5.12 8.10
C ASP A 101 7.42 4.41 7.30
N GLU A 102 7.47 3.08 7.26
CA GLU A 102 6.48 2.27 6.56
C GLU A 102 5.12 2.34 7.26
N LYS A 103 5.10 2.30 8.60
CA LYS A 103 3.87 2.41 9.38
C LYS A 103 3.14 3.73 9.13
N ARG A 104 3.88 4.85 9.09
CA ARG A 104 3.35 6.18 8.76
C ARG A 104 2.90 6.25 7.31
N LEU A 105 3.72 5.77 6.37
CA LEU A 105 3.42 5.81 4.95
C LEU A 105 2.13 5.03 4.60
N TYR A 106 1.93 3.90 5.27
CA TYR A 106 0.79 3.01 5.01
C TYR A 106 -0.39 3.21 5.98
N ASN A 107 -0.29 4.18 6.90
CA ASN A 107 -1.29 4.44 7.94
C ASN A 107 -1.76 3.15 8.63
N LEU A 108 -0.82 2.29 8.97
CA LEU A 108 -1.12 0.97 9.52
C LEU A 108 -1.60 1.08 10.98
N PRO A 109 -2.66 0.35 11.36
CA PRO A 109 -3.13 0.34 12.74
C PRO A 109 -2.12 -0.35 13.67
N ASN A 110 -2.24 -0.07 14.97
CA ASN A 110 -1.39 -0.71 15.99
C ASN A 110 -1.76 -2.19 16.22
N GLU A 111 -2.97 -2.59 15.83
CA GLU A 111 -3.54 -3.91 16.04
C GLU A 111 -4.36 -4.34 14.82
N LEU A 112 -4.18 -5.61 14.41
CA LEU A 112 -4.79 -6.26 13.25
C LEU A 112 -5.29 -7.66 13.62
#